data_AF-A0A9N9XEP4-F1
#
_entry.id   AF-A0A9N9XEP4-F1
#
_cell.length_a   1.000
_cell.length_b   1.000
_cell.length_c   1.000
_cell.angle_alpha   90.00
_cell.angle_beta   90.00
_cell.angle_gamma   90.00
#
_symmetry.space_group_name_H-M   'P 1'
#
loop_
_entity.id
_entity.type
_entity.pdbx_description
1 polymer ?
#
loop_
_entity_poly.entity_id
_entity_poly.type
_entity_poly.pdbx_seq_one_letter_code
_entity_poly.pdbx_strand_id
1 'polypeptide(L)'
;MHLLFLFLFKCPSSRAVHQSHPGRLPRVRQQHFRVPLDQVVVAAIHPSITTTASAIKRYPPKKRNCYFPNEKQLQYFVNYTQMDCQIECKTNHTLKQCGCVDFYMPRERDVPVCAEERINCIFESERELLLSNIEKKLHSLKQGKIAKDKCDCMPICTSMYYNLETSQATWDWQAQFETNDKQ
;
A
#
# COMPACT_ATOMS: atom_id res chain seq x y z
N MET A 1 47.57 18.54 2.53
CA MET A 1 46.96 17.20 2.48
C MET A 1 45.51 17.32 2.97
N HIS A 2 44.62 17.83 2.13
CA HIS A 2 43.19 17.94 2.43
C HIS A 2 42.40 17.37 1.26
N LEU A 3 41.90 16.16 1.46
CA LEU A 3 40.95 15.49 0.58
C LEU A 3 39.56 16.01 0.95
N LEU A 4 39.07 16.97 0.17
CA LEU A 4 37.64 17.31 0.14
C LEU A 4 36.94 16.17 -0.62
N PHE A 5 36.39 15.20 0.11
CA PHE A 5 35.48 14.21 -0.47
C PHE A 5 34.14 14.90 -0.76
N LEU A 6 34.05 15.56 -1.93
CA LEU A 6 32.78 15.84 -2.57
C LEU A 6 32.21 14.50 -3.06
N PHE A 7 31.43 13.83 -2.21
CA PHE A 7 30.49 12.82 -2.68
C PHE A 7 29.38 13.52 -3.49
N LEU A 8 29.70 13.91 -4.72
CA LEU A 8 28.69 14.08 -5.76
C LEU A 8 28.18 12.68 -6.10
N PHE A 9 27.17 12.21 -5.37
CA PHE A 9 26.31 11.16 -5.87
C PHE A 9 25.56 11.71 -7.10
N LYS A 10 26.20 11.65 -8.27
CA LYS A 10 25.52 11.71 -9.56
C LYS A 10 24.58 10.51 -9.60
N CYS A 11 23.33 10.72 -9.20
CA CYS A 11 22.28 9.72 -9.25
C CYS A 11 21.89 9.54 -10.72
N PRO A 12 22.19 8.41 -11.39
CA PRO A 12 22.11 8.28 -12.85
C PRO A 12 20.69 8.00 -13.36
N SER A 13 19.66 8.13 -12.51
CA SER A 13 18.29 7.74 -12.85
C SER A 13 17.25 8.69 -12.29
N SER A 14 16.17 8.87 -13.05
CA SER A 14 14.95 9.55 -12.61
C SER A 14 14.48 9.06 -11.23
N ARG A 15 14.02 9.99 -10.38
CA ARG A 15 13.52 9.67 -9.03
C ARG A 15 12.02 9.45 -9.08
N ALA A 16 11.53 8.40 -8.42
CA ALA A 16 10.10 8.17 -8.28
C ALA A 16 9.57 8.88 -7.03
N VAL A 17 8.55 9.71 -7.19
CA VAL A 17 7.83 10.37 -6.10
C VAL A 17 6.49 9.68 -5.92
N HIS A 18 6.15 9.35 -4.67
CA HIS A 18 4.93 8.63 -4.30
C HIS A 18 4.08 9.47 -3.35
N GLN A 19 2.75 9.48 -3.59
CA GLN A 19 1.78 10.10 -2.69
C GLN A 19 0.91 9.04 -2.04
N SER A 20 0.80 9.07 -0.70
CA SER A 20 -0.14 8.25 0.06
C SER A 20 -0.91 9.08 1.08
N HIS A 21 -2.02 8.52 1.57
CA HIS A 21 -2.71 9.06 2.74
C HIS A 21 -1.85 8.79 4.00
N PRO A 22 -1.75 9.72 4.97
CA PRO A 22 -0.89 9.55 6.15
C PRO A 22 -1.20 8.28 6.98
N GLY A 23 -2.47 7.88 7.02
CA GLY A 23 -2.91 6.65 7.68
C GLY A 23 -2.87 5.38 6.83
N ARG A 24 -2.21 5.38 5.66
CA ARG A 24 -2.08 4.19 4.80
C ARG A 24 -0.61 3.92 4.46
N LEU A 25 -0.26 2.64 4.39
CA LEU A 25 1.06 2.23 3.92
C LEU A 25 1.29 2.70 2.47
N PRO A 26 2.46 3.33 2.18
CA PRO A 26 2.76 3.85 0.85
C PRO A 26 2.89 2.72 -0.17
N ARG A 27 2.10 2.79 -1.25
CA ARG A 27 2.14 1.85 -2.38
C ARG A 27 3.05 2.35 -3.48
N VAL A 28 4.35 2.33 -3.23
CA VAL A 28 5.38 2.89 -4.11
C VAL A 28 5.30 2.34 -5.55
N ARG A 29 4.91 1.08 -5.73
CA ARG A 29 4.75 0.47 -7.06
C ARG A 29 3.52 0.91 -7.85
N GLN A 30 2.45 1.35 -7.18
CA GLN A 30 1.15 1.58 -7.83
C GLN A 30 0.84 3.05 -8.11
N GLN A 31 1.39 3.98 -7.32
CA GLN A 31 0.95 5.39 -7.36
C GLN A 31 2.16 6.33 -7.30
N HIS A 32 2.99 6.34 -8.34
CA HIS A 32 4.19 7.17 -8.41
C HIS A 32 4.29 7.92 -9.73
N PHE A 33 4.99 9.05 -9.73
CA PHE A 33 5.46 9.72 -10.94
C PHE A 33 6.98 9.81 -10.92
N ARG A 34 7.61 9.85 -12.10
CA ARG A 34 9.06 9.93 -12.23
C ARG A 34 9.46 11.36 -12.53
N VAL A 35 10.47 11.85 -11.83
CA VAL A 35 11.10 13.16 -12.04
C VAL A 35 12.36 12.94 -12.86
N PRO A 36 12.42 13.43 -14.12
CA PRO A 36 13.62 13.38 -14.95
C PRO A 36 14.77 14.19 -14.34
N LEU A 37 15.99 13.92 -14.80
CA LEU A 37 17.15 14.72 -14.44
C LEU A 37 17.06 16.11 -15.13
N ASP A 38 17.61 17.13 -14.49
CA ASP A 38 17.67 18.52 -15.00
C ASP A 38 16.29 19.12 -15.34
N GLN A 39 15.24 18.62 -14.69
CA GLN A 39 13.89 19.15 -14.80
C GLN A 39 13.33 19.48 -13.42
N VAL A 40 12.66 20.64 -13.33
CA VAL A 40 11.76 20.95 -12.23
C VAL A 40 10.39 20.41 -12.59
N VAL A 41 9.86 19.53 -11.75
CA VAL A 41 8.49 19.04 -11.85
C VAL A 41 7.67 19.63 -10.72
N VAL A 42 6.66 20.42 -11.07
CA VAL A 42 5.67 20.95 -10.13
C VAL A 42 4.46 20.04 -10.16
N ALA A 43 4.10 19.44 -9.03
CA ALA A 43 2.93 18.58 -8.90
C ALA A 43 1.86 19.28 -8.04
N ALA A 44 0.71 19.58 -8.65
CA ALA A 44 -0.49 20.00 -7.94
C ALA A 44 -1.27 18.76 -7.50
N ILE A 45 -1.64 18.72 -6.22
CA ILE A 45 -2.29 17.57 -5.58
C ILE A 45 -3.71 17.94 -5.22
N HIS A 46 -4.70 17.24 -5.79
CA HIS A 46 -6.12 17.44 -5.50
C HIS A 46 -6.75 16.21 -4.83
N PRO A 47 -7.14 16.28 -3.55
CA PRO A 47 -7.82 15.17 -2.87
C PRO A 47 -9.27 15.04 -3.36
N SER A 48 -9.65 13.88 -3.85
CA SER A 48 -11.03 13.51 -4.15
C SER A 48 -11.53 12.47 -3.15
N ILE A 49 -12.72 12.70 -2.60
CA ILE A 49 -13.35 11.82 -1.62
C ILE A 49 -14.69 11.34 -2.18
N THR A 50 -14.84 10.02 -2.29
CA THR A 50 -16.12 9.39 -2.59
C THR A 50 -16.67 8.78 -1.32
N THR A 51 -17.75 9.35 -0.80
CA THR A 51 -18.41 8.89 0.43
C THR A 51 -19.78 8.32 0.10
N THR A 52 -20.10 7.18 0.71
CA THR A 52 -21.46 6.63 0.67
C THR A 52 -22.42 7.44 1.55
N ALA A 53 -23.68 7.56 1.13
CA ALA A 53 -24.69 8.36 1.82
C ALA A 53 -24.80 7.98 3.32
N SER A 54 -24.87 8.96 4.22
CA SER A 54 -24.98 8.72 5.67
C SER A 54 -26.17 7.83 6.04
N ALA A 55 -27.26 7.90 5.28
CA ALA A 55 -28.44 7.06 5.44
C ALA A 55 -28.15 5.56 5.30
N ILE A 56 -27.07 5.15 4.62
CA ILE A 56 -26.74 3.73 4.47
C ILE A 56 -25.93 3.14 5.63
N LYS A 57 -25.42 3.97 6.56
CA LYS A 57 -24.71 3.51 7.78
C LYS A 57 -25.57 2.61 8.66
N ARG A 58 -26.89 2.75 8.60
CA ARG A 58 -27.83 1.94 9.39
C ARG A 58 -27.96 0.49 8.90
N TYR A 59 -27.52 0.19 7.69
CA TYR A 59 -27.59 -1.18 7.17
C TYR A 59 -26.37 -1.99 7.62
N PRO A 60 -26.51 -3.30 7.89
CA PRO A 60 -25.38 -4.15 8.23
C PRO A 60 -24.33 -4.21 7.10
N PRO A 61 -23.02 -4.33 7.40
CA PRO A 61 -21.93 -4.41 6.42
C PRO A 61 -22.16 -5.44 5.30
N LYS A 62 -22.74 -6.60 5.64
CA LYS A 62 -23.05 -7.67 4.68
C LYS A 62 -24.08 -7.27 3.62
N LYS A 63 -25.03 -6.38 3.93
CA LYS A 63 -26.05 -5.93 2.96
C LYS A 63 -25.50 -4.86 2.01
N ARG A 64 -24.51 -4.09 2.47
CA ARG A 64 -23.90 -2.97 1.75
C ARG A 64 -22.55 -3.32 1.10
N ASN A 65 -22.04 -4.54 1.33
CA ASN A 65 -20.82 -5.09 0.73
C ASN A 65 -19.56 -4.22 0.94
N CYS A 66 -19.50 -3.47 2.03
CA CYS A 66 -18.36 -2.63 2.39
C CYS A 66 -18.31 -2.43 3.92
N TYR A 67 -17.14 -2.07 4.44
CA TYR A 67 -16.91 -1.73 5.86
C TYR A 67 -16.61 -0.25 6.05
N PHE A 68 -17.11 0.34 7.15
CA PHE A 68 -16.59 1.59 7.69
C PHE A 68 -15.35 1.29 8.57
N PRO A 69 -14.43 2.24 8.75
CA PRO A 69 -13.18 2.02 9.48
C PRO A 69 -13.34 1.42 10.88
N ASN A 70 -14.47 1.69 11.56
CA ASN A 70 -14.69 1.29 12.95
C ASN A 70 -15.59 0.05 13.10
N GLU A 71 -16.04 -0.57 12.00
CA GLU A 71 -16.98 -1.71 12.07
C GLU A 71 -16.29 -3.06 12.20
N LYS A 72 -15.01 -3.15 11.83
CA LYS A 72 -14.24 -4.37 11.90
C LYS A 72 -12.94 -4.10 12.63
N GLN A 73 -12.78 -4.74 13.79
CA GLN A 73 -11.51 -4.75 14.49
C GLN A 73 -10.52 -5.67 13.79
N LEU A 74 -9.29 -5.17 13.66
CA LEU A 74 -8.11 -5.89 13.20
C LEU A 74 -7.19 -6.06 14.42
N GLN A 75 -6.40 -7.13 14.46
CA GLN A 75 -5.49 -7.41 15.57
C GLN A 75 -4.33 -6.40 15.62
N TYR A 76 -3.79 -6.04 14.46
CA TYR A 76 -2.57 -5.22 14.38
C TYR A 76 -2.82 -3.75 14.02
N PHE A 77 -4.01 -3.44 13.51
CA PHE A 77 -4.34 -2.12 12.98
C PHE A 77 -5.58 -1.54 13.66
N VAL A 78 -5.53 -0.25 14.02
CA VAL A 78 -6.63 0.41 14.75
C VAL A 78 -7.86 0.64 13.86
N ASN A 79 -7.64 1.09 12.64
CA ASN A 79 -8.70 1.44 11.69
C ASN A 79 -8.75 0.43 10.56
N TYR A 80 -9.95 -0.04 10.21
CA TYR A 80 -10.11 -0.96 9.09
C TYR A 80 -9.78 -0.29 7.76
N THR A 81 -8.83 -0.88 7.04
CA THR A 81 -8.74 -0.75 5.60
C THR A 81 -8.74 -2.13 4.95
N GLN A 82 -9.16 -2.21 3.69
CA GLN A 82 -9.14 -3.47 2.95
C GLN A 82 -7.73 -4.06 2.89
N MET A 83 -6.71 -3.21 2.78
CA MET A 83 -5.32 -3.65 2.67
C MET A 83 -4.80 -4.22 3.99
N ASP A 84 -5.06 -3.52 5.10
CA ASP A 84 -4.62 -3.94 6.42
C ASP A 84 -5.26 -5.29 6.79
N CYS A 85 -6.54 -5.45 6.46
CA CYS A 85 -7.24 -6.73 6.59
C CYS A 85 -6.59 -7.85 5.76
N GLN A 86 -6.20 -7.57 4.51
CA GLN A 86 -5.54 -8.55 3.65
C GLN A 86 -4.17 -8.93 4.18
N ILE A 87 -3.37 -7.96 4.64
CA ILE A 87 -2.05 -8.18 5.23
C ILE A 87 -2.19 -9.01 6.50
N GLU A 88 -3.13 -8.70 7.39
CA GLU A 88 -3.38 -9.47 8.60
C GLU A 88 -3.85 -10.90 8.29
N CYS A 89 -4.76 -11.07 7.34
CA CYS A 89 -5.22 -12.40 6.93
C CYS A 89 -4.06 -13.25 6.37
N LYS A 90 -3.21 -12.63 5.55
CA LYS A 90 -2.01 -13.25 4.99
C LYS A 90 -1.05 -13.65 6.10
N THR A 91 -0.75 -12.74 7.01
CA THR A 91 0.11 -12.94 8.19
C THR A 91 -0.37 -14.11 9.03
N ASN A 92 -1.66 -14.15 9.37
CA ASN A 92 -2.23 -15.22 10.18
C ASN A 92 -2.17 -16.57 9.48
N HIS A 93 -2.31 -16.59 8.16
CA HIS A 93 -2.18 -17.82 7.38
C HIS A 93 -0.73 -18.30 7.30
N THR A 94 0.21 -17.40 7.01
CA THR A 94 1.65 -17.69 6.97
C THR A 94 2.17 -18.16 8.32
N LEU A 95 1.80 -17.49 9.41
CA LEU A 95 2.18 -17.90 10.77
C LEU A 95 1.65 -19.30 11.09
N LYS A 96 0.41 -19.61 10.71
CA LYS A 96 -0.18 -20.94 10.95
C LYS A 96 0.51 -22.06 10.15
N GLN A 97 0.92 -21.80 8.91
CA GLN A 97 1.54 -22.81 8.05
C GLN A 97 3.04 -22.96 8.32
N CYS A 98 3.75 -21.84 8.53
CA CYS A 98 5.21 -21.81 8.57
C CYS A 98 5.80 -21.64 9.97
N GLY A 99 5.00 -21.19 10.96
CA GLY A 99 5.46 -20.91 12.32
C GLY A 99 6.26 -19.60 12.46
N CYS A 100 6.38 -18.83 11.39
CA CYS A 100 7.07 -17.53 11.32
C CYS A 100 6.35 -16.63 10.32
N VAL A 101 6.69 -15.35 10.30
CA VAL A 101 6.11 -14.36 9.37
C VAL A 101 7.19 -13.66 8.55
N ASP A 102 6.80 -13.05 7.42
CA ASP A 102 7.71 -12.28 6.58
C ASP A 102 8.08 -10.93 7.22
N PHE A 103 9.17 -10.30 6.79
CA PHE A 103 9.73 -9.09 7.43
C PHE A 103 8.78 -7.89 7.42
N TYR A 104 7.92 -7.77 6.41
CA TYR A 104 6.96 -6.67 6.27
C TYR A 104 5.60 -6.97 6.94
N MET A 105 5.38 -8.21 7.38
CA MET A 105 4.12 -8.62 8.00
C MET A 105 4.05 -8.09 9.45
N PRO A 106 2.88 -7.61 9.90
CA PRO A 106 2.68 -7.23 11.30
C PRO A 106 2.84 -8.44 12.21
N ARG A 107 3.38 -8.25 13.41
CA ARG A 107 3.63 -9.34 14.36
C ARG A 107 3.72 -8.86 15.80
N GLU A 108 3.46 -9.78 16.72
CA GLU A 108 3.78 -9.58 18.14
C GLU A 108 5.28 -9.83 18.40
N ARG A 109 5.80 -9.35 19.54
CA ARG A 109 7.24 -9.42 19.85
C ARG A 109 7.80 -10.84 19.87
N ASP A 110 6.99 -11.81 20.27
CA ASP A 110 7.41 -13.20 20.43
C ASP A 110 7.29 -14.03 19.13
N VAL A 111 6.78 -13.43 18.05
CA VAL A 111 6.65 -14.11 16.75
C VAL A 111 7.94 -13.90 15.94
N PRO A 112 8.61 -14.99 15.51
CA PRO A 112 9.85 -14.88 14.75
C PRO A 112 9.60 -14.45 13.30
N VAL A 113 10.55 -13.69 12.75
CA VAL A 113 10.63 -13.44 11.32
C VAL A 113 11.27 -14.66 10.65
N CYS A 114 10.72 -15.09 9.52
CA CYS A 114 11.25 -16.24 8.79
C CYS A 114 12.68 -15.98 8.30
N ALA A 115 13.57 -16.95 8.54
CA ALA A 115 14.89 -17.02 7.93
C ALA A 115 14.81 -17.53 6.48
N GLU A 116 15.94 -17.47 5.76
CA GLU A 116 16.03 -17.83 4.34
C GLU A 116 15.48 -19.23 4.03
N GLU A 117 15.75 -20.20 4.89
CA GLU A 117 15.28 -21.60 4.76
C GLU A 117 13.76 -21.75 4.70
N ARG A 118 13.01 -20.79 5.27
CA ARG A 118 11.54 -20.81 5.37
C ARG A 118 10.87 -19.95 4.29
N ILE A 119 11.63 -19.28 3.42
CA ILE A 119 11.10 -18.43 2.35
C ILE A 119 10.18 -19.21 1.42
N ASN A 120 10.54 -20.45 1.06
CA ASN A 120 9.68 -21.30 0.22
C ASN A 120 8.32 -21.57 0.86
N CYS A 121 8.28 -21.78 2.19
CA CYS A 121 7.02 -21.95 2.91
C CYS A 121 6.15 -20.70 2.83
N ILE A 122 6.74 -19.50 2.95
CA ILE A 122 5.99 -18.25 2.80
C ILE A 122 5.33 -18.21 1.41
N PHE A 123 6.10 -18.42 0.34
CA PHE A 123 5.56 -18.40 -1.03
C PHE A 123 4.48 -19.46 -1.26
N GLU A 124 4.66 -20.67 -0.74
CA GLU A 124 3.67 -21.74 -0.84
C GLU A 124 2.39 -21.42 -0.07
N SER A 125 2.51 -20.88 1.15
CA SER A 125 1.36 -20.45 1.96
C SER A 125 0.57 -19.34 1.27
N GLU A 126 1.25 -18.37 0.67
CA GLU A 126 0.60 -17.31 -0.11
C GLU A 126 -0.13 -17.86 -1.33
N ARG A 127 0.49 -18.80 -2.05
CA ARG A 127 -0.09 -19.48 -3.20
C ARG A 127 -1.32 -20.29 -2.81
N GLU A 128 -1.25 -21.06 -1.73
CA GLU A 128 -2.37 -21.83 -1.19
C GLU A 128 -3.55 -20.92 -0.85
N LEU A 129 -3.28 -19.79 -0.17
CA LEU A 129 -4.31 -18.81 0.17
C LEU A 129 -5.00 -18.26 -1.07
N LEU A 130 -4.22 -17.89 -2.09
CA LEU A 130 -4.74 -17.38 -3.36
C LEU A 130 -5.63 -18.41 -4.08
N LEU A 131 -5.13 -19.64 -4.24
CA LEU A 131 -5.88 -20.72 -4.91
C LEU A 131 -7.17 -21.06 -4.17
N SER A 132 -7.14 -21.13 -2.84
CA SER A 132 -8.32 -21.41 -2.03
C SER A 132 -9.42 -20.35 -2.19
N ASN A 133 -9.06 -19.08 -2.40
CA ASN A 133 -10.02 -18.01 -2.67
C ASN A 133 -10.62 -18.15 -4.07
N ILE A 134 -9.81 -18.49 -5.08
CA ILE A 134 -10.28 -18.71 -6.45
C ILE A 134 -11.27 -19.88 -6.51
N GLU A 135 -10.93 -21.02 -5.90
CA GLU A 135 -11.77 -22.21 -5.88
C GLU A 135 -13.13 -21.93 -5.22
N LYS A 136 -13.13 -21.27 -4.06
CA LYS A 136 -14.37 -20.86 -3.38
C LYS A 136 -15.20 -19.93 -4.22
N LYS A 137 -14.57 -18.98 -4.92
CA LYS A 137 -15.26 -18.04 -5.80
C LYS A 137 -15.91 -18.76 -6.98
N LEU A 138 -15.18 -19.64 -7.64
CA LEU A 138 -15.67 -20.45 -8.75
C LEU A 138 -16.84 -21.36 -8.32
N HIS A 139 -16.71 -22.02 -7.17
CA HIS A 139 -17.75 -22.90 -6.64
C HIS A 139 -19.02 -22.12 -6.28
N SER A 140 -18.88 -20.94 -5.68
CA SER A 140 -20.03 -20.12 -5.31
C SER A 140 -20.73 -19.53 -6.54
N LEU A 141 -19.98 -19.15 -7.59
CA LEU A 141 -20.53 -18.74 -8.88
C LEU A 141 -21.37 -19.85 -9.52
N LYS A 142 -20.90 -21.10 -9.50
CA LYS A 142 -21.66 -22.27 -10.01
C LYS A 142 -22.97 -22.51 -9.23
N GLN A 143 -23.03 -22.10 -7.97
CA GLN A 143 -24.21 -22.25 -7.11
C GLN A 143 -25.09 -21.00 -7.04
N GLY A 144 -24.80 -19.94 -7.81
CA GLY A 144 -25.53 -18.67 -7.73
C GLY A 144 -25.42 -17.98 -6.36
N LYS A 145 -24.41 -18.31 -5.56
CA LYS A 145 -24.18 -17.74 -4.23
C LYS A 145 -23.03 -16.73 -4.26
N ILE A 146 -23.10 -15.72 -3.40
CA ILE A 146 -21.98 -14.80 -3.19
C ILE A 146 -20.90 -15.58 -2.43
N ALA A 147 -19.74 -15.75 -3.07
CA ALA A 147 -18.60 -16.39 -2.46
C ALA A 147 -18.14 -15.59 -1.24
N LYS A 148 -17.98 -16.28 -0.11
CA LYS A 148 -17.29 -15.70 1.02
C LYS A 148 -15.82 -16.08 0.91
N ASP A 149 -14.98 -15.10 0.64
CA ASP A 149 -13.53 -15.27 0.65
C ASP A 149 -13.09 -15.82 2.01
N LYS A 150 -11.97 -16.57 2.03
CA LYS A 150 -11.37 -17.03 3.31
C LYS A 150 -11.02 -15.83 4.20
N CYS A 151 -10.63 -14.72 3.57
CA CYS A 151 -10.43 -13.42 4.20
C CYS A 151 -11.66 -12.53 3.98
N ASP A 152 -12.40 -12.20 5.02
CA ASP A 152 -13.56 -11.29 4.96
C ASP A 152 -13.12 -9.81 4.86
N CYS A 153 -12.45 -9.46 3.77
CA CYS A 153 -11.84 -8.13 3.55
C CYS A 153 -12.60 -7.34 2.49
N MET A 154 -13.85 -6.96 2.81
CA MET A 154 -14.68 -6.10 1.94
C MET A 154 -14.08 -4.70 1.77
N PRO A 155 -14.35 -3.98 0.67
CA PRO A 155 -13.84 -2.62 0.47
C PRO A 155 -14.33 -1.65 1.54
N ILE A 156 -13.65 -0.51 1.67
CA ILE A 156 -14.12 0.59 2.51
C ILE A 156 -15.27 1.34 1.84
N CYS A 157 -16.22 1.83 2.62
CA CYS A 157 -17.40 2.55 2.10
C CYS A 157 -17.14 4.02 1.76
N THR A 158 -16.00 4.54 2.18
CA THR A 158 -15.54 5.89 1.89
C THR A 158 -14.12 5.78 1.35
N SER A 159 -13.92 6.13 0.08
CA SER A 159 -12.60 6.14 -0.54
C SER A 159 -12.10 7.57 -0.69
N MET A 160 -10.79 7.74 -0.55
CA MET A 160 -10.08 8.98 -0.81
C MET A 160 -8.91 8.64 -1.73
N TYR A 161 -8.78 9.40 -2.82
CA TYR A 161 -7.70 9.31 -3.79
C TYR A 161 -7.18 10.73 -4.11
N TYR A 162 -5.90 10.82 -4.47
CA TYR A 162 -5.28 12.09 -4.85
C TYR A 162 -5.11 12.11 -6.37
N ASN A 163 -5.71 13.10 -7.02
CA ASN A 163 -5.44 13.42 -8.40
C ASN A 163 -4.16 14.26 -8.45
N LEU A 164 -3.27 13.91 -9.37
CA LEU A 164 -2.01 14.60 -9.58
C LEU A 164 -2.05 15.29 -10.93
N GLU A 165 -1.80 16.60 -10.94
CA GLU A 165 -1.56 17.37 -12.14
C GLU A 165 -0.10 17.83 -12.12
N THR A 166 0.68 17.45 -13.13
CA THR A 166 2.11 17.71 -13.16
C THR A 166 2.46 18.66 -14.29
N SER A 167 3.26 19.68 -14.00
CA SER A 167 3.88 20.57 -14.99
C SER A 167 5.40 20.44 -14.89
N GLN A 168 6.09 20.49 -16.03
CA GLN A 168 7.55 20.25 -16.11
C GLN A 168 8.23 21.42 -16.80
N ALA A 169 9.39 21.82 -16.29
CA ALA A 169 10.25 22.85 -16.88
C ALA A 169 11.73 22.42 -16.76
N THR A 170 12.58 22.90 -17.66
CA THR A 170 14.03 22.69 -17.58
C THR A 170 14.60 23.40 -16.36
N TRP A 171 15.45 22.72 -15.61
CA TRP A 171 16.14 23.29 -14.45
C TRP A 171 17.61 23.56 -14.78
N ASP A 172 17.95 24.82 -14.96
CA ASP A 172 19.35 25.26 -14.95
C ASP A 172 19.79 25.51 -13.50
N TRP A 173 20.27 24.45 -12.85
CA TRP A 173 20.70 24.52 -11.46
C TRP A 173 21.94 25.41 -11.29
N GLN A 174 22.83 25.47 -12.29
CA GLN A 174 24.09 26.22 -12.20
C GLN A 174 23.84 27.72 -12.12
N ALA A 175 23.04 28.26 -13.04
CA ALA A 175 22.69 29.68 -13.04
C ALA A 175 21.91 30.09 -11.77
N GLN A 176 21.14 29.17 -11.18
CA GLN A 176 20.33 29.45 -9.99
C GLN A 176 21.14 29.43 -8.69
N PHE A 177 22.16 28.58 -8.56
CA PHE A 177 23.07 28.64 -7.40
C PHE A 177 24.00 29.87 -7.47
N GLU A 178 24.49 30.24 -8.66
CA GLU A 178 25.32 31.43 -8.85
C GLU A 178 24.62 32.76 -8.52
N THR A 179 23.29 32.79 -8.62
CA THR A 179 22.46 33.95 -8.26
C THR A 179 22.14 33.99 -6.77
N ASN A 180 21.96 32.83 -6.13
CA ASN A 180 21.71 32.74 -4.68
C ASN A 180 22.97 32.99 -3.83
N ASP A 181 24.17 32.66 -4.32
CA ASP A 181 25.44 32.92 -3.61
C ASP A 181 25.85 34.40 -3.61
N LYS A 182 25.16 35.25 -4.39
CA LYS A 182 25.42 36.70 -4.49
C LYS A 182 24.50 37.56 -3.61
N GLN A 183 23.72 36.93 -2.74
CA GLN A 183 22.75 37.57 -1.85
C GLN A 183 23.09 37.32 -0.38
#